data_AF-G9EPJ4-F1
#
_entry.id   AF-G9EPJ4-F1
#
_cell.length_a   1.000
_cell.length_b   1.000
_cell.length_c   1.000
_cell.angle_alpha   90.00
_cell.angle_beta   90.00
_cell.angle_gamma   90.00
#
_symmetry.space_group_name_H-M   'P 1'
#
loop_
_entity.id
_entity.type
_entity.pdbx_description
1 polymer ?
#
loop_
_entity_poly.entity_id
_entity_poly.type
_entity_poly.pdbx_seq_one_letter_code
_entity_poly.pdbx_strand_id
1 'polypeptide(L)' 'MSFIKKFKKFYQSSVENRIQLLVFLAFVIIPIIGMTGLYIWVNVFWL' A
#
# COMPACT_ATOMS: atom_id res chain seq x y z
N MET A 1 13.70 21.99 2.90
CA MET A 1 12.65 21.59 1.93
C MET A 1 11.76 20.55 2.60
N SER A 2 10.44 20.77 2.72
CA SER A 2 9.52 19.83 3.39
C SER A 2 9.61 18.42 2.76
N PHE A 3 9.58 17.37 3.58
CA PHE A 3 9.61 15.97 3.14
C PHE A 3 8.60 15.68 2.03
N ILE A 4 7.41 16.30 2.12
CA ILE A 4 6.33 16.18 1.15
C ILE A 4 6.78 16.67 -0.25
N LYS A 5 7.55 17.76 -0.33
CA LYS A 5 8.07 18.28 -1.60
C LYS A 5 9.14 17.36 -2.18
N LYS A 6 9.93 16.68 -1.34
CA LYS A 6 10.98 15.74 -1.78
C LYS A 6 10.35 14.45 -2.35
N PHE A 7 9.32 13.91 -1.69
CA PHE A 7 8.55 12.77 -2.18
C PHE A 7 7.79 13.08 -3.47
N LYS A 8 7.15 14.25 -3.56
CA LYS A 8 6.45 14.65 -4.79
C LYS A 8 7.40 14.74 -5.99
N LYS A 9 8.61 15.28 -5.78
CA LYS A 9 9.64 15.38 -6.82
C LYS A 9 10.17 14.00 -7.24
N PHE A 10 10.36 13.09 -6.28
CA PHE A 10 10.74 11.69 -6.55
C PHE A 10 9.66 10.93 -7.33
N TYR A 11 8.38 11.09 -6.96
CA TYR A 11 7.25 10.47 -7.66
C TYR A 11 7.09 10.98 -9.10
N GLN A 12 7.37 12.27 -9.35
CA GLN A 12 7.28 12.84 -10.69
C GLN A 12 8.55 12.67 -11.53
N SER A 13 9.63 12.14 -10.95
CA SER A 13 10.95 12.02 -11.59
C SER A 13 10.97 11.03 -12.76
N SER A 14 10.26 9.91 -12.66
CA SER A 14 10.25 8.86 -13.68
C SER A 14 9.01 7.99 -13.55
N VAL A 15 8.61 7.35 -14.66
CA VAL A 15 7.55 6.35 -14.70
C VAL A 15 7.90 5.15 -13.81
N GLU A 16 9.18 4.77 -13.77
CA GLU A 16 9.68 3.66 -12.95
C GLU A 16 9.47 3.90 -11.45
N ASN A 17 9.80 5.10 -10.96
CA ASN A 17 9.58 5.48 -9.56
C ASN A 17 8.10 5.43 -9.16
N ARG A 18 7.19 5.72 -10.10
CA ARG A 18 5.74 5.63 -9.84
C ARG A 18 5.29 4.19 -9.73
N ILE A 19 5.74 3.33 -10.63
CA ILE A 19 5.44 1.90 -10.61
C ILE A 19 6.01 1.27 -9.34
N GLN A 20 7.26 1.56 -8.99
CA GLN A 20 7.89 1.05 -7.78
C GLN A 20 7.13 1.47 -6.51
N LEU A 21 6.68 2.73 -6.43
CA LEU A 21 5.85 3.19 -5.32
C LEU A 21 4.50 2.47 -5.25
N LEU A 22 3.83 2.28 -6.40
CA LEU A 22 2.58 1.53 -6.48
C LEU A 22 2.76 0.07 -6.05
N VAL A 23 3.82 -0.59 -6.51
CA VAL A 23 4.14 -1.98 -6.16
C VAL A 23 4.44 -2.09 -4.66
N PHE A 24 5.21 -1.16 -4.09
CA PHE A 24 5.45 -1.11 -2.65
C PHE A 24 4.14 -0.92 -1.87
N LEU A 25 3.29 0.00 -2.31
CA LEU A 25 2.01 0.25 -1.65
C LEU A 25 1.08 -0.97 -1.75
N ALA A 26 1.01 -1.62 -2.90
CA ALA A 26 0.25 -2.84 -3.10
C ALA A 26 0.77 -3.98 -2.21
N PHE A 27 2.09 -4.13 -2.09
CA PHE A 27 2.71 -5.11 -1.21
C PHE A 27 2.33 -4.92 0.26
N VAL A 28 2.10 -3.68 0.71
CA VAL A 28 1.65 -3.40 2.08
C VAL A 28 0.13 -3.55 2.22
N ILE A 29 -0.63 -3.03 1.27
CA ILE A 29 -2.10 -2.98 1.34
C ILE A 29 -2.74 -4.36 1.16
N ILE A 30 -2.24 -5.17 0.20
CA ILE A 30 -2.84 -6.48 -0.11
C ILE A 30 -2.82 -7.43 1.10
N PRO A 31 -1.70 -7.59 1.84
CA PRO A 31 -1.68 -8.44 3.04
C PRO A 31 -2.61 -7.92 4.15
N ILE A 32 -2.70 -6.61 4.34
CA ILE A 32 -3.58 -6.02 5.36
C ILE A 32 -5.05 -6.34 5.01
N ILE A 33 -5.45 -6.15 3.75
CA ILE A 33 -6.80 -6.49 3.31
C ILE A 33 -7.05 -8.00 3.44
N GLY A 34 -6.09 -8.84 3.04
CA GLY A 34 -6.21 -10.29 3.16
C GLY A 34 -6.39 -10.76 4.60
N MET A 35 -5.54 -10.27 5.52
CA MET A 35 -5.63 -10.60 6.95
C MET A 35 -6.91 -10.09 7.58
N THR A 36 -7.34 -8.88 7.22
CA THR A 36 -8.59 -8.29 7.70
C THR A 36 -9.80 -9.09 7.21
N GLY A 37 -9.82 -9.48 5.94
CA GLY A 37 -10.87 -10.31 5.36
C GLY A 37 -10.96 -11.68 6.01
N LEU A 38 -9.81 -12.34 6.21
CA LEU A 38 -9.73 -13.62 6.92
C LEU A 38 -10.21 -13.50 8.37
N TYR A 39 -9.81 -12.43 9.07
CA TYR A 39 -10.27 -12.17 10.43
C TYR A 39 -11.79 -12.03 10.49
N ILE A 40 -12.39 -11.23 9.60
CA ILE A 40 -13.84 -11.08 9.53
C ILE A 40 -14.51 -12.42 9.21
N TRP A 41 -13.99 -13.15 8.22
CA TRP A 41 -14.52 -14.44 7.80
C TRP A 41 -14.54 -15.45 8.95
N VAL A 42 -13.42 -15.61 9.64
CA VAL A 42 -13.32 -16.52 10.79
C VAL A 42 -14.31 -16.11 11.87
N ASN A 43 -14.37 -14.82 12.22
CA ASN A 43 -15.29 -14.36 13.25
C ASN A 43 -16.76 -14.56 12.87
N VAL A 44 -17.14 -14.35 11.60
CA VAL A 44 -18.53 -14.56 11.15
C VAL A 44 -18.94 -16.04 11.14
N PHE A 45 -18.00 -16.95 10.87
CA PHE A 45 -18.30 -18.38 10.84
C PHE A 45 -18.17 -19.09 12.19
N TRP A 46 -17.43 -18.51 13.15
CA TRP A 46 -17.15 -19.11 14.46
C TRP A 46 -17.88 -18.46 15.65
N LEU A 47 -18.50 -17.29 15.46
CA LEU A 47 -19.51 -16.72 16.38
C LEU A 47 -20.91 -17.19 15.96
#